data_AF-A0A416GFB5-F1
#
_entry.id   AF-A0A416GFB5-F1
#
_cell.length_a   1.000
_cell.length_b   1.000
_cell.length_c   1.000
_cell.angle_alpha   90.00
_cell.angle_beta   90.00
_cell.angle_gamma   90.00
#
_symmetry.space_group_name_H-M   'P 1'
#
loop_
_entity.id
_entity.type
_entity.pdbx_description
1 polymer ?
#
loop_
_entity_poly.entity_id
_entity_poly.type
_entity_poly.pdbx_seq_one_letter_code
_entity_poly.pdbx_strand_id
1 'polypeptide(L)'
;MRYSKFLILSLALLTFFGGQMDARKTRKDKKNAEKVDTCSVDTFSYAIGLANSDGLKNYLANRMGVDMGYMADFLKGFDADMNSEEAKKAIAYTAGLQIRKQVEEQIIPQIDKQIAGNDTVKTVKGDLFIDGFRTAIAGQETKMTLDHAQDLAKKQMEYYQNALMEKRFGANKKAGEEFLKANAKEKGVKKLPSGVQYKILQEGNGAIPADSSTVKVHYEGRLIDGTIFDSSYKRNEPAVFGCKQVIKGWTEILTKMPVGSKWEIYIPQEMGYGAREAGKIPPYSALIFTVELLDIVK
;
A
#
# COMPACT_ATOMS: atom_id res chain seq x y z
N MET A 1 -21.70 -7.81 3.79
CA MET A 1 -21.23 -7.36 2.46
C MET A 1 -21.11 -5.85 2.46
N ARG A 2 -19.89 -5.33 2.53
CA ARG A 2 -19.57 -3.90 2.49
C ARG A 2 -18.61 -3.67 1.32
N TYR A 3 -18.70 -2.45 0.77
CA TYR A 3 -17.90 -1.84 -0.31
C TYR A 3 -18.47 -1.95 -1.73
N SER A 4 -19.46 -1.11 -2.03
CA SER A 4 -19.47 -0.37 -3.30
C SER A 4 -19.17 1.09 -2.97
N LYS A 5 -17.92 1.48 -3.17
CA LYS A 5 -17.46 2.87 -3.24
C LYS A 5 -16.68 2.93 -4.53
N PHE A 6 -17.19 3.59 -5.56
CA PHE A 6 -16.46 4.38 -6.56
C PHE A 6 -17.46 4.81 -7.62
N LEU A 7 -18.14 5.93 -7.37
CA LEU A 7 -18.45 6.92 -8.38
C LEU A 7 -18.86 8.18 -7.62
N ILE A 8 -17.90 9.05 -7.35
CA ILE A 8 -18.20 10.45 -7.11
C ILE A 8 -17.52 11.19 -8.24
N LEU A 9 -18.25 11.31 -9.36
CA LEU A 9 -18.05 12.42 -10.27
C LEU A 9 -18.43 13.65 -9.44
N SER A 10 -17.46 14.22 -8.72
CA SER A 10 -17.67 15.52 -8.10
C SER A 10 -17.62 16.53 -9.24
N LEU A 11 -18.77 16.73 -9.88
CA LEU A 11 -19.05 18.02 -10.47
C LEU A 11 -18.95 18.98 -9.28
N ALA A 12 -17.86 19.73 -9.19
CA ALA A 12 -17.81 20.85 -8.26
C ALA A 12 -19.00 21.71 -8.67
N LEU A 13 -20.07 21.67 -7.87
CA LEU A 13 -21.12 22.68 -7.94
C LEU A 13 -20.37 23.99 -7.79
N LEU A 14 -20.24 24.75 -8.87
CA LEU A 14 -19.79 26.13 -8.82
C LEU A 14 -20.90 26.90 -8.10
N THR A 15 -20.89 26.85 -6.76
CA THR A 15 -21.68 27.77 -5.94
C THR A 15 -21.01 29.13 -6.02
N PHE A 16 -21.25 29.86 -7.11
CA PHE A 16 -21.00 31.29 -7.17
C PHE A 16 -22.30 32.04 -6.96
N PHE A 17 -22.59 32.32 -5.68
CA PHE A 17 -23.09 33.60 -5.19
C PHE A 17 -22.90 33.60 -3.66
N GLY A 18 -21.66 33.82 -3.24
CA GLY A 18 -21.28 33.94 -1.84
C GLY A 18 -20.22 35.01 -1.68
N GLY A 19 -20.50 36.24 -2.10
CA GLY A 19 -19.66 37.37 -1.73
C GLY A 19 -19.63 37.49 -0.20
N GLN A 20 -18.43 37.61 0.38
CA GLN A 20 -18.24 37.86 1.81
C GLN A 20 -19.10 39.06 2.24
N MET A 21 -20.07 38.84 3.12
CA MET A 21 -20.72 39.92 3.84
C MET A 21 -19.76 40.44 4.89
N ASP A 22 -19.06 41.52 4.56
CA ASP A 22 -18.27 42.29 5.51
C ASP A 22 -19.23 42.98 6.49
N ALA A 23 -19.29 42.48 7.72
CA ALA A 23 -20.28 42.84 8.72
C ALA A 23 -19.92 44.16 9.45
N ARG A 24 -19.79 45.27 8.71
CA ARG A 24 -19.83 46.64 9.29
C ARG A 24 -20.38 47.65 8.27
N LYS A 25 -21.71 47.77 8.18
CA LYS A 25 -22.35 49.01 7.71
C LYS A 25 -23.45 49.44 8.67
N THR A 26 -23.24 50.63 9.22
CA THR A 26 -24.11 51.36 10.14
C THR A 26 -25.47 51.67 9.51
N ARG A 27 -26.49 51.82 10.37
CA ARG A 27 -27.94 52.02 10.11
C ARG A 27 -28.34 53.23 9.24
N LYS A 28 -27.41 53.89 8.52
CA LYS A 28 -27.62 55.12 7.75
C LYS A 28 -27.39 55.01 6.22
N ASP A 29 -27.23 53.79 5.69
CA ASP A 29 -27.14 53.51 4.23
C ASP A 29 -28.40 52.83 3.65
N LYS A 30 -29.56 52.92 4.33
CA LYS A 30 -30.85 52.51 3.75
C LYS A 30 -31.40 53.62 2.85
N LYS A 31 -30.78 53.89 1.70
CA LYS A 31 -31.38 54.71 0.61
C LYS A 31 -30.60 54.56 -0.69
N ASN A 32 -30.87 53.44 -1.35
CA ASN A 32 -30.93 53.20 -2.80
C ASN A 32 -30.70 51.69 -2.98
N ALA A 33 -31.76 50.90 -2.78
CA ALA A 33 -31.80 49.62 -3.48
C ALA A 33 -31.87 50.01 -4.96
N GLU A 34 -30.78 49.82 -5.70
CA GLU A 34 -30.83 49.93 -7.16
C GLU A 34 -32.02 49.11 -7.64
N LYS A 35 -32.90 49.74 -8.42
CA LYS A 35 -33.91 48.98 -9.15
C LYS A 35 -33.13 48.06 -10.08
N VAL A 36 -33.11 46.77 -9.76
CA VAL A 36 -32.55 45.79 -10.68
C VAL A 36 -33.52 45.73 -11.86
N ASP A 37 -33.03 46.05 -13.05
CA ASP A 37 -33.79 45.82 -14.27
C ASP A 37 -34.11 44.33 -14.36
N THR A 38 -35.39 43.99 -14.24
CA THR A 38 -35.87 42.61 -14.31
C THR A 38 -36.03 42.20 -15.77
N CYS A 39 -35.58 41.01 -16.15
CA CYS A 39 -35.83 40.43 -17.46
C CYS A 39 -36.83 39.27 -17.38
N SER A 40 -37.25 38.75 -18.53
CA SER A 40 -38.10 37.55 -18.58
C SER A 40 -37.33 36.31 -18.09
N VAL A 41 -38.07 35.27 -17.69
CA VAL A 41 -37.47 33.98 -17.30
C VAL A 41 -36.64 33.39 -18.45
N ASP A 42 -37.05 33.57 -19.70
CA ASP A 42 -36.31 33.09 -20.87
C ASP A 42 -34.96 33.81 -21.03
N THR A 43 -34.98 35.15 -20.95
CA THR A 43 -33.75 35.96 -21.01
C THR A 43 -32.83 35.66 -19.85
N PHE A 44 -33.39 35.51 -18.64
CA PHE A 44 -32.63 35.13 -17.46
C PHE A 44 -32.01 33.74 -17.62
N SER A 45 -32.81 32.74 -18.04
CA SER A 45 -32.37 31.35 -18.21
C SER A 45 -31.26 31.22 -19.26
N TYR A 46 -31.38 31.94 -20.38
CA TYR A 46 -30.35 32.01 -21.39
C TYR A 46 -29.07 32.69 -20.86
N ALA A 47 -29.22 33.83 -20.18
CA ALA A 47 -28.08 34.58 -19.63
C ALA A 47 -27.32 33.77 -18.56
N ILE A 48 -28.02 33.07 -17.66
CA ILE A 48 -27.35 32.22 -16.67
C ILE A 48 -26.69 31.00 -17.34
N GLY A 49 -27.26 30.44 -18.40
CA GLY A 49 -26.63 29.37 -19.18
C GLY A 49 -25.31 29.81 -19.81
N LEU A 50 -25.30 30.99 -20.45
CA LEU A 50 -24.09 31.60 -21.00
C LEU A 50 -23.05 31.86 -19.92
N ALA A 51 -23.44 32.50 -18.82
CA ALA A 51 -22.53 32.84 -17.73
C ALA A 51 -21.91 31.59 -17.08
N ASN A 52 -22.65 30.50 -16.97
CA ASN A 52 -22.16 29.23 -16.42
C ASN A 52 -21.32 28.41 -17.41
N SER A 53 -21.24 28.81 -18.68
CA SER A 53 -20.38 28.17 -19.67
C SER A 53 -18.95 28.74 -19.71
N ASP A 54 -18.68 29.81 -18.95
CA ASP A 54 -17.36 30.44 -18.93
C ASP A 54 -16.28 29.45 -18.45
N GLY A 55 -15.14 29.47 -19.14
CA GLY A 55 -14.04 28.52 -18.91
C GLY A 55 -14.29 27.08 -19.37
N LEU A 56 -15.49 26.69 -19.82
CA LEU A 56 -15.79 25.31 -20.21
C LEU A 56 -14.89 24.83 -21.36
N LYS A 57 -14.62 25.66 -22.37
CA LYS A 57 -13.70 25.32 -23.46
C LYS A 57 -12.30 24.95 -22.97
N ASN A 58 -11.77 25.72 -22.01
CA ASN A 58 -10.47 25.44 -21.41
C ASN A 58 -10.50 24.15 -20.59
N TYR A 59 -11.61 23.87 -19.90
CA TYR A 59 -11.80 22.61 -19.19
C TYR A 59 -11.86 21.41 -20.15
N LEU A 60 -12.64 21.51 -21.24
CA LEU A 60 -12.77 20.46 -22.25
C LEU A 60 -11.40 20.10 -22.84
N ALA A 61 -10.61 21.09 -23.25
CA ALA A 61 -9.28 20.87 -23.80
C ALA A 61 -8.30 20.30 -22.75
N ASN A 62 -8.17 20.96 -21.60
CA ASN A 62 -7.07 20.68 -20.67
C ASN A 62 -7.37 19.60 -19.62
N ARG A 63 -8.64 19.30 -19.36
CA ARG A 63 -9.07 18.33 -18.33
C ARG A 63 -9.74 17.11 -18.93
N MET A 64 -10.59 17.30 -19.94
CA MET A 64 -11.26 16.19 -20.61
C MET A 64 -10.50 15.68 -21.84
N GLY A 65 -9.50 16.41 -22.32
CA GLY A 65 -8.71 16.02 -23.50
C GLY A 65 -9.53 16.05 -24.79
N VAL A 66 -10.58 16.87 -24.84
CA VAL A 66 -11.36 17.07 -26.06
C VAL A 66 -10.53 17.90 -27.03
N ASP A 67 -10.29 17.36 -28.21
CA ASP A 67 -9.67 18.10 -29.31
C ASP A 67 -10.67 19.14 -29.84
N MET A 68 -10.27 20.42 -29.78
CA MET A 68 -11.10 21.56 -30.13
C MET A 68 -11.42 21.63 -31.64
N GLY A 69 -10.73 20.85 -32.48
CA GLY A 69 -11.09 20.63 -33.89
C GLY A 69 -12.41 19.87 -34.07
N TYR A 70 -12.86 19.13 -33.05
CA TYR A 70 -14.07 18.29 -33.09
C TYR A 70 -15.21 18.86 -32.23
N MET A 71 -15.27 20.19 -32.07
CA MET A 71 -16.31 20.82 -31.24
C MET A 71 -17.72 20.69 -31.82
N ALA A 72 -17.84 20.49 -33.13
CA ALA A 72 -19.11 20.17 -33.76
C ALA A 72 -19.67 18.83 -33.24
N ASP A 73 -18.83 17.80 -33.11
CA ASP A 73 -19.22 16.50 -32.58
C ASP A 73 -19.58 16.56 -31.09
N PHE A 74 -18.86 17.37 -30.31
CA PHE A 74 -19.22 17.64 -28.92
C PHE A 74 -20.59 18.28 -28.79
N LEU A 75 -20.89 19.34 -29.56
CA LEU A 75 -22.19 20.02 -29.51
C LEU A 75 -23.31 19.08 -29.98
N LYS A 76 -23.06 18.28 -31.01
CA LYS A 76 -23.98 17.22 -31.44
C LYS A 76 -24.29 16.24 -30.30
N GLY A 77 -23.29 15.88 -29.49
CA GLY A 77 -23.48 15.06 -28.30
C GLY A 77 -24.24 15.77 -27.17
N PHE A 78 -23.99 17.07 -26.98
CA PHE A 78 -24.65 17.90 -25.96
C PHE A 78 -26.15 18.06 -26.24
N ASP A 79 -26.52 18.21 -27.52
CA ASP A 79 -27.91 18.41 -27.95
C ASP A 79 -28.69 17.09 -28.14
N ALA A 80 -28.05 15.93 -27.97
CA ALA A 80 -28.66 14.63 -28.22
C ALA A 80 -29.69 14.23 -27.15
N ASP A 81 -30.75 13.51 -27.55
CA ASP A 81 -31.61 12.79 -26.60
C ASP A 81 -30.83 11.66 -25.94
N MET A 82 -30.71 11.71 -24.61
CA MET A 82 -29.97 10.74 -23.81
C MET A 82 -30.53 9.31 -23.88
N ASN A 83 -31.77 9.13 -24.33
CA ASN A 83 -32.37 7.81 -24.50
C ASN A 83 -32.27 7.25 -25.93
N SER A 84 -31.74 8.04 -26.87
CA SER A 84 -31.60 7.64 -28.27
C SER A 84 -30.64 6.46 -28.42
N GLU A 85 -30.77 5.72 -29.52
CA GLU A 85 -29.87 4.61 -29.83
C GLU A 85 -28.43 5.10 -30.04
N GLU A 86 -28.26 6.25 -30.69
CA GLU A 86 -26.98 6.91 -30.93
C GLU A 86 -26.30 7.28 -29.60
N ALA A 87 -27.04 7.87 -28.66
CA ALA A 87 -26.52 8.21 -27.34
C ALA A 87 -26.08 6.96 -26.57
N LYS A 88 -26.89 5.89 -26.58
CA LYS A 88 -26.52 4.60 -25.95
C LYS A 88 -25.26 3.99 -26.55
N LYS A 89 -25.12 4.01 -27.88
CA LYS A 89 -23.91 3.55 -28.57
C LYS A 89 -22.69 4.40 -28.22
N ALA A 90 -22.84 5.72 -28.19
CA ALA A 90 -21.77 6.65 -27.81
C ALA A 90 -21.33 6.42 -26.35
N ILE A 91 -22.26 6.19 -25.41
CA ILE A 91 -21.95 5.86 -24.01
C ILE A 91 -21.15 4.56 -23.93
N ALA A 92 -21.56 3.51 -24.64
CA ALA A 92 -20.83 2.23 -24.64
C ALA A 92 -19.42 2.37 -25.22
N TYR A 93 -19.29 3.09 -26.34
CA TYR A 93 -18.01 3.34 -27.01
C TYR A 93 -17.05 4.16 -26.14
N THR A 94 -17.55 5.26 -25.56
CA THR A 94 -16.77 6.15 -24.69
C THR A 94 -16.35 5.44 -23.40
N ALA A 95 -17.21 4.60 -22.82
CA ALA A 95 -16.85 3.74 -21.69
C ALA A 95 -15.70 2.77 -22.05
N GLY A 96 -15.75 2.17 -23.24
CA GLY A 96 -14.68 1.32 -23.76
C GLY A 96 -13.34 2.06 -23.88
N LEU A 97 -13.34 3.27 -24.43
CA LEU A 97 -12.14 4.11 -24.52
C LEU A 97 -11.60 4.49 -23.13
N GLN A 98 -12.47 4.86 -22.20
CA GLN A 98 -12.08 5.24 -20.85
C GLN A 98 -11.42 4.07 -20.10
N ILE A 99 -12.02 2.88 -20.16
CA ILE A 99 -11.46 1.68 -19.53
C ILE A 99 -10.13 1.30 -20.20
N ARG A 100 -10.04 1.37 -21.54
CA ARG A 100 -8.79 1.10 -22.26
C ARG A 100 -7.67 2.03 -21.80
N LYS A 101 -7.94 3.34 -21.73
CA LYS A 101 -6.98 4.33 -21.24
C LYS A 101 -6.54 4.00 -19.81
N GLN A 102 -7.47 3.62 -18.94
CA GLN A 102 -7.14 3.19 -17.57
C GLN A 102 -6.26 1.93 -17.56
N VAL A 103 -6.55 0.94 -18.42
CA VAL A 103 -5.75 -0.28 -18.54
C VAL A 103 -4.32 0.04 -18.98
N GLU A 104 -4.16 0.86 -20.00
CA GLU A 104 -2.87 1.22 -20.60
C GLU A 104 -2.04 2.14 -19.70
N GLU A 105 -2.66 3.15 -19.08
CA GLU A 105 -1.93 4.19 -18.32
C GLU A 105 -1.79 3.86 -16.83
N GLN A 106 -2.65 3.01 -16.26
CA GLN A 106 -2.65 2.71 -14.82
C GLN A 106 -2.40 1.23 -14.53
N ILE A 107 -3.19 0.32 -15.12
CA ILE A 107 -3.18 -1.09 -14.73
C ILE A 107 -1.89 -1.79 -15.19
N ILE A 108 -1.55 -1.73 -16.49
CA ILE A 108 -0.35 -2.38 -17.01
C ILE A 108 0.92 -1.84 -16.33
N PRO A 109 1.13 -0.50 -16.23
CA PRO A 109 2.29 0.03 -15.52
C PRO A 109 2.36 -0.36 -14.05
N GLN A 110 1.22 -0.47 -13.36
CA GLN A 110 1.17 -0.92 -11.98
C GLN A 110 1.61 -2.39 -11.85
N ILE A 111 1.18 -3.27 -12.77
CA ILE A 111 1.60 -4.68 -12.79
C ILE A 111 3.09 -4.79 -13.07
N ASP A 112 3.61 -4.06 -14.06
CA ASP A 112 5.05 -4.01 -14.36
C ASP A 112 5.85 -3.53 -13.15
N LYS A 113 5.40 -2.47 -12.48
CA LYS A 113 6.04 -1.96 -11.26
C LYS A 113 6.02 -2.98 -10.12
N GLN A 114 4.94 -3.76 -9.98
CA GLN A 114 4.88 -4.83 -8.99
C GLN A 114 5.91 -5.92 -9.29
N ILE A 115 6.06 -6.30 -10.56
CA ILE A 115 6.98 -7.36 -10.99
C ILE A 115 8.45 -6.92 -10.95
N ALA A 116 8.74 -5.75 -11.50
CA ALA A 116 10.10 -5.27 -11.74
C ALA A 116 10.60 -4.29 -10.65
N GLY A 117 9.73 -3.85 -9.74
CA GLY A 117 10.05 -2.81 -8.77
C GLY A 117 10.25 -1.45 -9.45
N ASN A 118 11.39 -0.81 -9.18
CA ASN A 118 11.78 0.44 -9.84
C ASN A 118 12.58 0.22 -11.14
N ASP A 119 12.74 -1.04 -11.56
CA ASP A 119 13.43 -1.37 -12.80
C ASP A 119 12.52 -1.04 -14.00
N THR A 120 13.12 -0.65 -15.13
CA THR A 120 12.39 -0.23 -16.34
C THR A 120 11.93 -1.42 -17.21
N VAL A 121 12.05 -2.65 -16.69
CA VAL A 121 11.72 -3.87 -17.43
C VAL A 121 10.21 -3.99 -17.62
N LYS A 122 9.77 -3.93 -18.88
CA LYS A 122 8.40 -4.24 -19.27
C LYS A 122 8.22 -5.75 -19.32
N THR A 123 7.46 -6.28 -18.37
CA THR A 123 7.19 -7.73 -18.27
C THR A 123 5.84 -8.08 -18.88
N VAL A 124 4.87 -7.17 -18.80
CA VAL A 124 3.56 -7.31 -19.43
C VAL A 124 3.62 -6.81 -20.87
N LYS A 125 3.28 -7.69 -21.82
CA LYS A 125 3.06 -7.29 -23.21
C LYS A 125 1.68 -6.66 -23.34
N GLY A 126 1.63 -5.34 -23.52
CA GLY A 126 0.39 -4.56 -23.52
C GLY A 126 -0.67 -5.07 -24.49
N ASP A 127 -0.30 -5.36 -25.74
CA ASP A 127 -1.25 -5.84 -26.76
C ASP A 127 -1.91 -7.17 -26.36
N LEU A 128 -1.15 -8.10 -25.77
CA LEU A 128 -1.68 -9.39 -25.31
C LEU A 128 -2.53 -9.23 -24.04
N PHE A 129 -2.17 -8.30 -23.16
CA PHE A 129 -2.99 -7.98 -21.99
C PHE A 129 -4.36 -7.43 -22.42
N ILE A 130 -4.36 -6.49 -23.38
CA ILE A 130 -5.59 -5.90 -23.93
C ILE A 130 -6.41 -6.97 -24.65
N ASP A 131 -5.77 -7.86 -25.42
CA ASP A 131 -6.47 -8.95 -26.11
C ASP A 131 -7.15 -9.91 -25.11
N GLY A 132 -6.46 -10.31 -24.05
CA GLY A 132 -7.04 -11.12 -22.97
C GLY A 132 -8.19 -10.40 -22.25
N PHE A 133 -8.01 -9.11 -21.94
CA PHE A 133 -9.04 -8.28 -21.32
C PHE A 133 -10.28 -8.17 -22.22
N ARG A 134 -10.09 -7.92 -23.52
CA ARG A 134 -11.14 -7.83 -24.53
C ARG A 134 -11.88 -9.15 -24.68
N THR A 135 -11.16 -10.26 -24.78
CA THR A 135 -11.73 -11.61 -24.91
C THR A 135 -12.69 -11.90 -23.76
N ALA A 136 -12.28 -11.58 -22.53
CA ALA A 136 -13.10 -11.79 -21.34
C ALA A 136 -14.38 -10.93 -21.34
N ILE A 137 -14.28 -9.62 -21.60
CA ILE A 137 -15.46 -8.73 -21.59
C ILE A 137 -16.43 -9.02 -22.75
N ALA A 138 -15.92 -9.49 -23.89
CA ALA A 138 -16.74 -9.84 -25.04
C ALA A 138 -17.43 -11.20 -24.87
N GLY A 139 -17.13 -11.95 -23.80
CA GLY A 139 -17.65 -13.31 -23.60
C GLY A 139 -17.21 -14.28 -24.70
N GLN A 140 -16.07 -14.01 -25.35
CA GLN A 140 -15.58 -14.85 -26.43
C GLN A 140 -15.08 -16.18 -25.88
N GLU A 141 -15.40 -17.26 -26.59
CA GLU A 141 -14.86 -18.57 -26.25
C GLU A 141 -13.33 -18.55 -26.33
N THR A 142 -12.69 -19.07 -25.31
CA THR A 142 -11.23 -19.16 -25.21
C THR A 142 -10.82 -20.52 -24.69
N LYS A 143 -9.65 -20.99 -25.14
CA LYS A 143 -9.06 -22.26 -24.70
C LYS A 143 -8.61 -22.22 -23.23
N MET A 144 -8.57 -21.03 -22.62
CA MET A 144 -8.17 -20.82 -21.24
C MET A 144 -9.39 -20.41 -20.40
N THR A 145 -9.76 -21.23 -19.42
CA THR A 145 -10.82 -20.84 -18.47
C THR A 145 -10.35 -19.68 -17.59
N LEU A 146 -11.30 -18.90 -17.07
CA LEU A 146 -10.99 -17.80 -16.16
C LEU A 146 -10.24 -18.26 -14.91
N ASP A 147 -10.66 -19.38 -14.31
CA ASP A 147 -10.00 -19.95 -13.13
C ASP A 147 -8.55 -20.35 -13.44
N HIS A 148 -8.30 -20.96 -14.60
CA HIS A 148 -6.94 -21.30 -15.01
C HIS A 148 -6.09 -20.06 -15.26
N ALA A 149 -6.66 -19.01 -15.88
CA ALA A 149 -5.97 -17.74 -16.09
C ALA A 149 -5.59 -17.07 -14.75
N GLN A 150 -6.50 -17.07 -13.77
CA GLN A 150 -6.27 -16.53 -12.44
C GLN A 150 -5.17 -17.30 -11.68
N ASP A 151 -5.22 -18.64 -11.70
CA ASP A 151 -4.21 -19.48 -11.06
C ASP A 151 -2.83 -19.28 -11.71
N LEU A 152 -2.76 -19.25 -13.05
CA LEU A 152 -1.52 -18.99 -13.78
C LEU A 152 -0.94 -17.61 -13.44
N ALA A 153 -1.77 -16.56 -13.49
CA ALA A 153 -1.35 -15.20 -13.17
C ALA A 153 -0.86 -15.09 -11.71
N LYS A 154 -1.55 -15.73 -10.77
CA LYS A 154 -1.14 -15.77 -9.35
C LYS A 154 0.23 -16.43 -9.19
N LYS A 155 0.42 -17.63 -9.71
CA LYS A 155 1.70 -18.37 -9.61
C LYS A 155 2.85 -17.61 -10.26
N GLN A 156 2.59 -17.00 -11.42
CA GLN A 156 3.60 -16.21 -12.13
C GLN A 156 3.96 -14.92 -11.36
N MET A 157 2.97 -14.27 -10.74
CA MET A 157 3.22 -13.11 -9.88
C MET A 157 4.04 -13.50 -8.64
N GLU A 158 3.70 -14.61 -7.98
CA GLU A 158 4.47 -15.14 -6.84
C GLU A 158 5.92 -15.45 -7.25
N TYR A 159 6.14 -16.05 -8.42
CA TYR A 159 7.48 -16.27 -8.97
C TYR A 159 8.26 -14.96 -9.12
N TYR A 160 7.66 -13.94 -9.75
CA TYR A 160 8.32 -12.65 -9.95
C TYR A 160 8.62 -11.93 -8.63
N GLN A 161 7.70 -11.96 -7.67
CA GLN A 161 7.94 -11.39 -6.34
C GLN A 161 9.12 -12.08 -5.66
N ASN A 162 9.18 -13.41 -5.68
CA ASN A 162 10.29 -14.16 -5.10
C ASN A 162 11.61 -13.84 -5.78
N ALA A 163 11.63 -13.76 -7.11
CA ALA A 163 12.83 -13.39 -7.87
C ALA A 163 13.30 -11.95 -7.58
N LEU A 164 12.36 -11.00 -7.45
CA LEU A 164 12.67 -9.62 -7.09
C LEU A 164 13.21 -9.53 -5.65
N MET A 165 12.61 -10.27 -4.72
CA MET A 165 13.07 -10.34 -3.33
C MET A 165 14.47 -10.95 -3.23
N GLU A 166 14.75 -12.01 -3.98
CA GLU A 166 16.09 -12.60 -4.05
C GLU A 166 17.09 -11.63 -4.69
N LYS A 167 16.72 -10.93 -5.77
CA LYS A 167 17.57 -9.89 -6.39
C LYS A 167 17.90 -8.76 -5.41
N ARG A 168 16.95 -8.33 -4.59
CA ARG A 168 17.11 -7.20 -3.66
C ARG A 168 17.76 -7.58 -2.34
N PHE A 169 17.44 -8.75 -1.80
CA PHE A 169 17.76 -9.14 -0.42
C PHE A 169 18.46 -10.51 -0.30
N GLY A 170 18.69 -11.22 -1.41
CA GLY A 170 19.41 -12.50 -1.41
C GLY A 170 20.83 -12.38 -0.85
N ALA A 171 21.49 -11.24 -1.08
CA ALA A 171 22.78 -10.95 -0.45
C ALA A 171 22.68 -10.87 1.09
N ASN A 172 21.61 -10.25 1.62
CA ASN A 172 21.37 -10.17 3.06
C ASN A 172 21.07 -11.55 3.65
N LYS A 173 20.23 -12.34 2.97
CA LYS A 173 19.94 -13.73 3.33
C LYS A 173 21.23 -14.55 3.45
N LYS A 174 22.05 -14.52 2.40
CA LYS A 174 23.33 -15.24 2.35
C LYS A 174 24.30 -14.76 3.45
N ALA A 175 24.42 -13.45 3.66
CA ALA A 175 25.28 -12.91 4.71
C ALA A 175 24.83 -13.37 6.12
N GLY A 176 23.51 -13.42 6.38
CA GLY A 176 22.97 -13.95 7.62
C GLY A 176 23.24 -15.44 7.83
N GLU A 177 23.05 -16.25 6.78
CA GLU A 177 23.34 -17.69 6.80
C GLU A 177 24.83 -17.98 7.04
N GLU A 178 25.72 -17.24 6.37
CA GLU A 178 27.18 -17.33 6.55
C GLU A 178 27.60 -16.91 7.95
N PHE A 179 27.07 -15.79 8.45
CA PHE A 179 27.29 -15.33 9.82
C PHE A 179 26.90 -16.42 10.83
N LEU A 180 25.70 -16.98 10.73
CA LEU A 180 25.22 -18.00 11.66
C LEU A 180 26.05 -19.29 11.56
N LYS A 181 26.51 -19.67 10.36
CA LYS A 181 27.38 -20.84 10.18
C LYS A 181 28.74 -20.65 10.84
N ALA A 182 29.31 -19.45 10.77
CA ALA A 182 30.55 -19.10 11.46
C ALA A 182 30.35 -19.04 12.98
N ASN A 183 29.32 -18.31 13.43
CA ASN A 183 29.01 -18.11 14.84
C ASN A 183 28.75 -19.42 15.60
N ALA A 184 28.16 -20.42 14.95
CA ALA A 184 27.94 -21.74 15.54
C ALA A 184 29.24 -22.47 15.97
N LYS A 185 30.41 -22.04 15.47
CA LYS A 185 31.72 -22.60 15.81
C LYS A 185 32.43 -21.83 16.92
N GLU A 186 31.90 -20.67 17.31
CA GLU A 186 32.48 -19.82 18.34
C GLU A 186 32.38 -20.47 19.72
N LYS A 187 33.40 -20.24 20.56
CA LYS A 187 33.45 -20.83 21.89
C LYS A 187 32.26 -20.36 22.74
N GLY A 188 31.53 -21.33 23.28
CA GLY A 188 30.39 -21.09 24.17
C GLY A 188 29.06 -20.86 23.44
N VAL A 189 29.06 -20.83 22.10
CA VAL A 189 27.82 -20.81 21.32
C VAL A 189 27.23 -22.22 21.27
N LYS A 190 25.94 -22.33 21.57
CA LYS A 190 25.14 -23.56 21.44
C LYS A 190 24.10 -23.35 20.36
N LYS A 191 23.81 -24.40 19.58
CA LYS A 191 22.83 -24.39 18.49
C LYS A 191 21.67 -25.34 18.79
N LEU A 192 20.44 -24.87 18.59
CA LEU A 192 19.20 -25.63 18.73
C LEU A 192 18.79 -26.29 17.39
N PRO A 193 17.93 -27.32 17.40
CA PRO A 193 17.44 -27.97 16.18
C PRO A 193 16.75 -27.01 15.20
N SER A 194 16.10 -25.96 15.71
CA SER A 194 15.49 -24.88 14.91
C SER A 194 16.50 -24.00 14.17
N GLY A 195 17.78 -24.15 14.47
CA GLY A 195 18.85 -23.29 13.95
C GLY A 195 19.15 -22.07 14.83
N VAL A 196 18.30 -21.75 15.82
CA VAL A 196 18.57 -20.70 16.80
C VAL A 196 19.85 -21.02 17.56
N GLN A 197 20.68 -20.00 17.78
CA GLN A 197 21.91 -20.12 18.53
C GLN A 197 21.88 -19.21 19.75
N TYR A 198 22.62 -19.57 20.79
CA TYR A 198 22.76 -18.74 21.96
C TYR A 198 24.11 -18.94 22.64
N LYS A 199 24.55 -17.91 23.36
CA LYS A 199 25.71 -17.90 24.23
C LYS A 199 25.30 -17.34 25.58
N ILE A 200 25.60 -18.09 26.63
CA ILE A 200 25.33 -17.66 28.01
C ILE A 200 26.42 -16.65 28.40
N LEU A 201 26.03 -15.40 28.67
CA LEU A 201 26.94 -14.36 29.16
C LEU A 201 26.94 -14.34 30.69
N GLN A 202 25.77 -14.54 31.29
CA GLN A 202 25.56 -14.71 32.71
C GLN A 202 24.49 -15.78 32.93
N GLU A 203 24.78 -16.73 33.80
CA GLU A 203 23.84 -17.77 34.19
C GLU A 203 23.00 -17.28 35.39
N GLY A 204 21.67 -17.34 35.22
CA GLY A 204 20.71 -17.11 36.29
C GLY A 204 20.41 -18.40 37.04
N ASN A 205 19.83 -18.25 38.23
CA ASN A 205 19.45 -19.36 39.11
C ASN A 205 17.95 -19.38 39.44
N GLY A 206 17.15 -18.53 38.78
CA GLY A 206 15.71 -18.46 38.98
C GLY A 206 14.93 -19.50 38.18
N ALA A 207 13.60 -19.45 38.29
CA ALA A 207 12.71 -20.33 37.54
C ALA A 207 12.85 -20.14 36.03
N ILE A 208 12.61 -21.20 35.25
CA ILE A 208 12.54 -21.13 33.80
C ILE A 208 11.07 -20.83 33.40
N PRO A 209 10.81 -19.80 32.59
CA PRO A 209 9.46 -19.47 32.13
C PRO A 209 8.79 -20.63 31.37
N ALA A 210 7.49 -20.81 31.59
CA ALA A 210 6.66 -21.63 30.72
C ALA A 210 6.35 -20.87 29.41
N ASP A 211 5.87 -21.58 28.39
CA ASP A 211 5.47 -20.98 27.12
C ASP A 211 4.24 -20.04 27.25
N SER A 212 3.43 -20.22 28.30
CA SER A 212 2.30 -19.37 28.66
C SER A 212 2.69 -18.20 29.56
N SER A 213 3.93 -18.12 30.04
CA SER A 213 4.38 -17.07 30.95
C SER A 213 4.45 -15.70 30.27
N THR A 214 4.29 -14.67 31.10
CA THR A 214 4.67 -13.30 30.77
C THR A 214 6.00 -13.01 31.44
N VAL A 215 6.95 -12.44 30.71
CA VAL A 215 8.31 -12.18 31.20
C VAL A 215 8.62 -10.70 31.16
N LYS A 216 9.48 -10.26 32.09
CA LYS A 216 10.06 -8.93 32.11
C LYS A 216 11.53 -9.01 31.71
N VAL A 217 11.94 -8.26 30.70
CA VAL A 217 13.27 -8.37 30.12
C VAL A 217 13.91 -7.01 29.86
N HIS A 218 15.23 -6.95 29.99
CA HIS A 218 16.03 -5.99 29.24
C HIS A 218 16.54 -6.63 27.95
N TYR A 219 16.57 -5.89 26.85
CA TYR A 219 17.11 -6.40 25.60
C TYR A 219 17.64 -5.32 24.67
N GLU A 220 18.54 -5.74 23.79
CA GLU A 220 18.96 -4.98 22.61
C GLU A 220 19.00 -5.90 21.40
N GLY A 221 18.29 -5.50 20.34
CA GLY A 221 18.27 -6.18 19.06
C GLY A 221 19.08 -5.41 18.02
N ARG A 222 19.99 -6.11 17.33
CA ARG A 222 20.83 -5.58 16.27
C ARG A 222 20.92 -6.51 15.06
N LEU A 223 21.16 -5.94 13.90
CA LEU A 223 21.50 -6.66 12.68
C LEU A 223 22.97 -7.14 12.72
N ILE A 224 23.35 -8.01 11.80
CA ILE A 224 24.72 -8.55 11.70
C ILE A 224 25.76 -7.47 11.36
N ASP A 225 25.33 -6.33 10.79
CA ASP A 225 26.18 -5.17 10.53
C ASP A 225 26.34 -4.24 11.76
N GLY A 226 25.71 -4.59 12.89
CA GLY A 226 25.73 -3.81 14.13
C GLY A 226 24.61 -2.77 14.27
N THR A 227 23.77 -2.59 13.25
CA THR A 227 22.64 -1.65 13.30
C THR A 227 21.65 -2.05 14.39
N ILE A 228 21.53 -1.24 15.44
CA ILE A 228 20.54 -1.42 16.50
C ILE A 228 19.15 -1.03 15.97
N PHE A 229 18.23 -1.98 15.91
CA PHE A 229 16.85 -1.73 15.48
C PHE A 229 15.90 -1.52 16.65
N ASP A 230 16.19 -2.08 17.82
CA ASP A 230 15.37 -1.94 19.02
C ASP A 230 16.21 -2.15 20.29
N SER A 231 15.95 -1.38 21.35
CA SER A 231 16.70 -1.49 22.60
C SER A 231 15.87 -0.94 23.77
N SER A 232 15.61 -1.78 24.76
CA SER A 232 14.94 -1.36 25.99
C SER A 232 15.87 -0.58 26.92
N TYR A 233 17.18 -0.81 26.82
CA TYR A 233 18.19 -0.01 27.50
C TYR A 233 18.14 1.45 27.05
N LYS A 234 17.99 1.72 25.75
CA LYS A 234 17.85 3.09 25.23
C LYS A 234 16.59 3.80 25.73
N ARG A 235 15.57 3.04 26.13
CA ARG A 235 14.33 3.56 26.73
C ARG A 235 14.40 3.70 28.25
N ASN A 236 15.47 3.21 28.89
CA ASN A 236 15.60 3.10 30.34
C ASN A 236 14.42 2.38 31.03
N GLU A 237 13.77 1.47 30.33
CA GLU A 237 12.58 0.77 30.84
C GLU A 237 12.59 -0.69 30.35
N PRO A 238 12.49 -1.69 31.25
CA PRO A 238 12.31 -3.09 30.86
C PRO A 238 11.03 -3.29 30.05
N ALA A 239 11.06 -4.22 29.11
CA ALA A 239 9.87 -4.59 28.36
C ALA A 239 9.18 -5.82 28.95
N VAL A 240 7.87 -5.90 28.79
CA VAL A 240 7.04 -7.03 29.22
C VAL A 240 6.47 -7.71 27.99
N PHE A 241 6.68 -9.03 27.89
CA PHE A 241 6.23 -9.82 26.75
C PHE A 241 5.59 -11.13 27.21
N GLY A 242 4.50 -11.54 26.57
CA GLY A 242 4.09 -12.95 26.62
C GLY A 242 5.04 -13.80 25.79
N CYS A 243 5.49 -14.95 26.29
CA CYS A 243 6.42 -15.84 25.57
C CYS A 243 5.91 -16.26 24.18
N LYS A 244 4.58 -16.30 23.97
CA LYS A 244 3.93 -16.61 22.67
C LYS A 244 3.64 -15.40 21.76
N GLN A 245 3.93 -14.19 22.22
CA GLN A 245 3.61 -12.95 21.50
C GLN A 245 4.85 -12.28 20.86
N VAL A 246 5.95 -13.02 20.78
CA VAL A 246 7.22 -12.60 20.21
C VAL A 246 7.60 -13.49 19.02
N ILE A 247 8.67 -13.14 18.31
CA ILE A 247 9.18 -13.97 17.21
C ILE A 247 9.54 -15.38 17.68
N LYS A 248 9.42 -16.37 16.79
CA LYS A 248 9.56 -17.80 17.13
C LYS A 248 10.87 -18.11 17.86
N GLY A 249 11.97 -17.49 17.44
CA GLY A 249 13.28 -17.67 18.07
C GLY A 249 13.34 -17.18 19.53
N TRP A 250 12.61 -16.11 19.85
CA TRP A 250 12.48 -15.63 21.23
C TRP A 250 11.64 -16.59 22.07
N THR A 251 10.49 -17.07 21.56
CA THR A 251 9.65 -18.05 22.26
C THR A 251 10.45 -19.30 22.65
N GLU A 252 11.29 -19.79 21.75
CA GLU A 252 12.13 -20.97 22.02
C GLU A 252 13.22 -20.71 23.07
N ILE A 253 13.83 -19.52 23.07
CA ILE A 253 14.90 -19.18 24.03
C ILE A 253 14.34 -18.89 25.42
N LEU A 254 13.26 -18.11 25.52
CA LEU A 254 12.72 -17.69 26.81
C LEU A 254 12.30 -18.87 27.68
N THR A 255 11.84 -19.96 27.06
CA THR A 255 11.45 -21.21 27.75
C THR A 255 12.63 -22.12 28.11
N LYS A 256 13.87 -21.65 27.88
CA LYS A 256 15.13 -22.34 28.23
C LYS A 256 16.04 -21.49 29.12
N MET A 257 15.71 -20.22 29.29
CA MET A 257 16.55 -19.25 29.96
C MET A 257 16.08 -19.09 31.41
N PRO A 258 16.90 -19.44 32.42
CA PRO A 258 16.57 -19.20 33.82
C PRO A 258 16.45 -17.70 34.11
N VAL A 259 15.50 -17.30 34.96
CA VAL A 259 15.43 -15.91 35.47
C VAL A 259 16.75 -15.51 36.13
N GLY A 260 17.18 -14.27 35.89
CA GLY A 260 18.48 -13.71 36.28
C GLY A 260 19.59 -13.94 35.25
N SER A 261 19.31 -14.66 34.15
CA SER A 261 20.30 -14.89 33.10
C SER A 261 20.47 -13.68 32.18
N LYS A 262 21.65 -13.58 31.57
CA LYS A 262 21.92 -12.70 30.43
C LYS A 262 22.52 -13.50 29.29
N TRP A 263 21.81 -13.59 28.17
CA TRP A 263 22.21 -14.41 27.02
C TRP A 263 22.36 -13.50 25.79
N GLU A 264 23.33 -13.85 24.93
CA GLU A 264 23.32 -13.39 23.55
C GLU A 264 22.71 -14.48 22.67
N ILE A 265 21.71 -14.13 21.86
CA ILE A 265 20.98 -15.05 21.00
C ILE A 265 21.06 -14.61 19.55
N TYR A 266 21.15 -15.58 18.65
CA TYR A 266 21.29 -15.38 17.21
C TYR A 266 20.19 -16.16 16.51
N ILE A 267 19.32 -15.45 15.80
CA ILE A 267 18.06 -15.97 15.30
C ILE A 267 18.13 -16.02 13.77
N PRO A 268 18.01 -17.21 13.15
CA PRO A 268 17.89 -17.33 11.70
C PRO A 268 16.61 -16.67 11.20
N GLN A 269 16.63 -16.22 9.94
CA GLN A 269 15.54 -15.43 9.37
C GLN A 269 14.17 -16.12 9.45
N GLU A 270 14.13 -17.46 9.32
CA GLU A 270 12.93 -18.28 9.43
C GLU A 270 12.30 -18.28 10.84
N MET A 271 13.13 -18.03 11.86
CA MET A 271 12.72 -17.90 13.27
C MET A 271 12.54 -16.44 13.70
N GLY A 272 12.83 -15.50 12.80
CA GLY A 272 12.61 -14.05 12.94
C GLY A 272 11.47 -13.56 12.06
N TYR A 273 11.75 -12.57 11.19
CA TYR A 273 10.75 -11.91 10.33
C TYR A 273 10.63 -12.50 8.91
N GLY A 274 11.48 -13.46 8.54
CA GLY A 274 11.40 -14.12 7.25
C GLY A 274 11.66 -13.17 6.07
N ALA A 275 10.87 -13.34 5.01
CA ALA A 275 10.85 -12.44 3.84
C ALA A 275 10.20 -11.07 4.10
N ARG A 276 9.68 -10.81 5.31
CA ARG A 276 8.96 -9.56 5.61
C ARG A 276 9.93 -8.52 6.12
N GLU A 277 9.76 -7.29 5.64
CA GLU A 277 10.41 -6.11 6.21
C GLU A 277 9.71 -5.70 7.51
N ALA A 278 10.47 -5.31 8.53
CA ALA A 278 9.93 -4.89 9.82
C ALA A 278 10.70 -3.69 10.39
N GLY A 279 10.18 -2.48 10.21
CA GLY A 279 10.82 -1.26 10.67
C GLY A 279 12.20 -1.08 10.06
N LYS A 280 13.25 -1.19 10.88
CA LYS A 280 14.66 -1.13 10.44
C LYS A 280 15.24 -2.48 10.03
N ILE A 281 14.46 -3.55 10.05
CA ILE A 281 14.90 -4.92 9.77
C ILE A 281 14.58 -5.25 8.31
N PRO A 282 15.60 -5.36 7.43
CA PRO A 282 15.39 -5.79 6.05
C PRO A 282 14.88 -7.24 5.99
N PRO A 283 14.19 -7.64 4.90
CA PRO A 283 13.89 -9.03 4.60
C PRO A 283 15.09 -9.96 4.69
N TYR A 284 14.86 -11.18 5.16
CA TYR A 284 15.83 -12.26 5.33
C TYR A 284 16.96 -11.99 6.32
N SER A 285 16.80 -11.01 7.21
CA SER A 285 17.83 -10.70 8.21
C SER A 285 17.96 -11.79 9.28
N ALA A 286 19.19 -12.23 9.52
CA ALA A 286 19.56 -12.85 10.79
C ALA A 286 19.60 -11.77 11.89
N LEU A 287 19.10 -12.09 13.07
CA LEU A 287 18.98 -11.14 14.18
C LEU A 287 19.88 -11.54 15.33
N ILE A 288 20.48 -10.56 15.98
CA ILE A 288 21.25 -10.76 17.20
C ILE A 288 20.54 -10.01 18.31
N PHE A 289 20.30 -10.69 19.43
CA PHE A 289 19.77 -10.05 20.62
C PHE A 289 20.67 -10.32 21.81
N THR A 290 20.91 -9.30 22.62
CA THR A 290 21.34 -9.48 24.00
C THR A 290 20.11 -9.37 24.87
N VAL A 291 19.76 -10.42 25.62
CA VAL A 291 18.56 -10.50 26.45
C VAL A 291 18.98 -10.74 27.90
N GLU A 292 18.38 -10.00 28.81
CA GLU A 292 18.48 -10.18 30.25
C GLU A 292 17.08 -10.47 30.80
N LEU A 293 16.89 -11.67 31.34
CA LEU A 293 15.60 -12.10 31.86
C LEU A 293 15.49 -11.71 33.33
N LEU A 294 14.68 -10.70 33.62
CA LEU A 294 14.59 -10.10 34.95
C LEU A 294 13.61 -10.84 35.84
N ASP A 295 12.43 -11.20 35.30
CA ASP A 295 11.37 -11.81 36.10
C ASP A 295 10.32 -12.53 35.24
N ILE A 296 9.52 -13.38 35.88
CA ILE A 296 8.25 -13.92 35.36
C ILE A 296 7.12 -13.15 36.04
N VAL A 297 6.39 -12.37 35.25
CA VAL A 297 5.25 -11.57 35.74
C VAL A 297 4.12 -12.52 36.14
N LYS A 298 3.62 -12.33 37.35
CA LYS A 298 2.48 -13.09 37.92
C LYS A 298 1.14 -12.54 37.45
#